data_AF-T0JN13-F1
#
_entry.id   AF-T0JN13-F1
#
_cell.length_a   1.000
_cell.length_b   1.000
_cell.length_c   1.000
_cell.angle_alpha   90.00
_cell.angle_beta   90.00
_cell.angle_gamma   90.00
#
_symmetry.space_group_name_H-M   'P 1'
#
loop_
_entity.id
_entity.type
_entity.pdbx_description
1 polymer ?
#
loop_
_entity_poly.entity_id
_entity_poly.type
_entity_poly.pdbx_seq_one_letter_code
_entity_poly.pdbx_strand_id
1 'polypeptide(L)'
;MREFVESAVPHVATGVSSFQDRHPSYYNSSSHAHRVQHYDSQPWKTIEPQAIFAWDSPHPLAPQTGTEPRMEVRLLVKTTNLKRLMRQGFFWTTANFDFRATYTQALDHHREPSMFAQMGWTCTRNFFLSDLGDNPVWTAKMSVYARDRVTLDSFAVTDLRRKNMSWARAWAKDGTSSYVEDLYKWVCDSPESFYNNIYGNLPLDGWWPWPKADDDDMLHLDAMEYELESST
;
A
#
# COMPACT_ATOMS: atom_id res chain seq x y z
N MET A 1 -29.46 46.40 54.19
CA MET A 1 -30.02 45.04 54.03
C MET A 1 -30.90 45.04 52.80
N ARG A 2 -30.35 44.60 51.66
CA ARG A 2 -31.06 44.19 50.43
C ARG A 2 -30.03 43.53 49.52
N GLU A 3 -30.32 42.29 49.18
CA GLU A 3 -29.45 41.31 48.52
C GLU A 3 -29.31 41.62 47.03
N PHE A 4 -28.11 41.42 46.49
CA PHE A 4 -27.85 41.34 45.06
C PHE A 4 -27.90 39.86 44.66
N VAL A 5 -28.83 39.53 43.77
CA VAL A 5 -28.92 38.22 43.11
C VAL A 5 -28.17 38.32 41.78
N GLU A 6 -27.14 37.50 41.62
CA GLU A 6 -26.43 37.25 40.37
C GLU A 6 -27.36 36.64 39.32
N SER A 7 -27.34 37.18 38.10
CA SER A 7 -27.91 36.55 36.91
C SER A 7 -26.78 36.35 35.90
N ALA A 8 -26.19 35.17 35.91
CA ALA A 8 -25.21 34.73 34.92
C ALA A 8 -25.93 34.27 33.65
N VAL A 9 -25.70 34.99 32.55
CA VAL A 9 -26.07 34.55 31.19
C VAL A 9 -24.85 33.80 30.62
N PRO A 10 -24.97 32.52 30.20
CA PRO A 10 -23.84 31.79 29.67
C PRO A 10 -23.55 32.21 28.23
N HIS A 11 -22.32 32.71 28.00
CA HIS A 11 -21.75 32.87 26.68
C HIS A 11 -21.57 31.49 26.02
N VAL A 12 -22.23 31.30 24.88
CA VAL A 12 -22.02 30.14 23.99
C VAL A 12 -20.63 30.29 23.35
N ALA A 13 -19.66 29.58 23.89
CA ALA A 13 -18.37 29.38 23.24
C ALA A 13 -18.56 28.35 22.11
N THR A 14 -18.58 28.83 20.87
CA THR A 14 -18.39 27.99 19.67
C THR A 14 -16.97 27.44 19.68
N GLY A 15 -16.80 26.27 20.30
CA GLY A 15 -15.59 25.47 20.20
C GLY A 15 -15.49 24.84 18.83
N VAL A 16 -14.65 25.41 17.96
CA VAL A 16 -14.10 24.68 16.82
C VAL A 16 -13.23 23.57 17.39
N SER A 17 -13.74 22.35 17.38
CA SER A 17 -12.98 21.19 17.83
C SER A 17 -11.88 20.89 16.82
N SER A 18 -10.66 21.36 17.09
CA SER A 18 -9.47 20.87 16.41
C SER A 18 -9.18 19.45 16.92
N PHE A 19 -9.82 18.45 16.31
CA PHE A 19 -9.41 17.06 16.51
C PHE A 19 -8.09 16.84 15.77
N GLN A 20 -6.97 16.99 16.48
CA GLN A 20 -5.70 16.43 16.03
C GLN A 20 -5.80 14.91 16.12
N ASP A 21 -6.07 14.25 14.99
CA ASP A 21 -5.82 12.82 14.80
C ASP A 21 -4.30 12.59 14.91
N ARG A 22 -3.85 12.26 16.13
CA ARG A 22 -2.47 11.93 16.41
C ARG A 22 -2.16 10.54 15.85
N HIS A 23 -0.99 10.39 15.23
CA HIS A 23 -0.37 9.08 15.02
C HIS A 23 -0.48 8.30 16.34
N PRO A 24 -1.01 7.06 16.34
CA PRO A 24 -1.10 6.30 17.58
C PRO A 24 0.30 6.16 18.19
N SER A 25 0.40 6.39 19.50
CA SER A 25 1.60 6.10 20.29
C SER A 25 1.95 4.63 20.12
N TYR A 26 3.25 4.33 19.92
CA TYR A 26 3.85 2.99 19.76
C TYR A 26 2.90 1.84 20.11
N TYR A 27 2.23 1.31 19.09
CA TYR A 27 1.32 0.20 19.24
C TYR A 27 2.12 -1.07 19.51
N ASN A 28 2.12 -1.52 20.77
CA ASN A 28 2.78 -2.75 21.19
C ASN A 28 1.70 -3.79 21.55
N SER A 29 0.92 -4.22 20.55
CA SER A 29 -0.05 -5.30 20.72
C SER A 29 0.60 -6.62 20.33
N SER A 30 1.30 -7.23 21.29
CA SER A 30 1.61 -8.66 21.24
C SER A 30 0.45 -9.43 21.87
N SER A 31 -0.72 -9.42 21.22
CA SER A 31 -1.82 -10.32 21.57
C SER A 31 -1.85 -11.48 20.57
N HIS A 32 -1.82 -12.72 21.07
CA HIS A 32 -1.84 -13.95 20.27
C HIS A 32 -3.02 -14.08 19.29
N ALA A 33 -4.07 -13.25 19.44
CA ALA A 33 -5.23 -13.27 18.56
C ALA A 33 -5.05 -12.45 17.27
N HIS A 34 -4.03 -11.57 17.18
CA HIS A 34 -3.76 -10.73 16.02
C HIS A 34 -2.28 -10.89 15.64
N ARG A 35 -1.99 -11.84 14.75
CA ARG A 35 -0.63 -12.12 14.25
C ARG A 35 -0.01 -10.97 13.42
N VAL A 36 -0.77 -9.90 13.17
CA VAL A 36 -0.32 -8.79 12.33
C VAL A 36 0.68 -7.93 13.11
N GLN A 37 1.89 -7.82 12.58
CA GLN A 37 2.94 -7.00 13.16
C GLN A 37 2.90 -5.58 12.58
N HIS A 38 2.99 -4.58 13.46
CA HIS A 38 3.02 -3.19 13.06
C HIS A 38 4.30 -2.87 12.26
N TYR A 39 4.17 -2.12 11.16
CA TYR A 39 5.26 -1.77 10.23
C TYR A 39 6.45 -1.05 10.87
N ASP A 40 6.18 -0.29 11.93
CA ASP A 40 7.19 0.46 12.72
C ASP A 40 7.56 -0.23 14.05
N SER A 41 7.16 -1.49 14.24
CA SER A 41 7.53 -2.26 15.43
C SER A 41 9.04 -2.56 15.46
N GLN A 42 9.56 -2.91 16.65
CA GLN A 42 11.00 -3.11 16.86
C GLN A 42 11.69 -4.04 15.85
N PRO A 43 11.12 -5.20 15.45
CA PRO A 43 11.75 -6.07 14.45
C PRO A 43 11.96 -5.42 13.08
N TRP A 44 11.14 -4.43 12.75
CA TRP A 44 11.10 -3.78 11.43
C TRP A 44 11.60 -2.34 11.45
N LYS A 45 11.96 -1.81 12.62
CA LYS A 45 12.33 -0.40 12.80
C LYS A 45 13.62 -0.03 12.07
N THR A 46 14.58 -0.95 11.98
CA THR A 46 15.87 -0.74 11.32
C THR A 46 15.89 -1.23 9.86
N ILE A 47 14.81 -1.89 9.42
CA ILE A 47 14.68 -2.39 8.05
C ILE A 47 14.06 -1.28 7.21
N GLU A 48 14.78 -0.82 6.21
CA GLU A 48 14.27 0.12 5.22
C GLU A 48 13.29 -0.58 4.26
N PRO A 49 12.32 0.15 3.67
CA PRO A 49 11.49 -0.41 2.62
C PRO A 49 12.34 -0.82 1.42
N GLN A 50 12.00 -1.96 0.82
CA GLN A 50 12.73 -2.55 -0.31
C GLN A 50 11.85 -2.79 -1.54
N ALA A 51 10.53 -2.64 -1.39
CA ALA A 51 9.61 -2.67 -2.50
C ALA A 51 8.46 -1.67 -2.30
N ILE A 52 7.92 -1.19 -3.42
CA ILE A 52 6.71 -0.40 -3.46
C ILE A 52 5.83 -0.87 -4.61
N PHE A 53 4.52 -0.85 -4.36
CA PHE A 53 3.49 -1.09 -5.36
C PHE A 53 2.52 0.09 -5.33
N ALA A 54 2.11 0.56 -6.50
CA ALA A 54 1.21 1.69 -6.60
C ALA A 54 0.00 1.38 -7.48
N TRP A 55 -1.14 1.90 -7.07
CA TRP A 55 -2.38 1.89 -7.83
C TRP A 55 -2.89 3.31 -7.92
N ASP A 56 -3.03 3.81 -9.13
CA ASP A 56 -3.81 5.01 -9.37
C ASP A 56 -5.25 4.59 -9.60
N SER A 57 -6.20 5.39 -9.13
CA SER A 57 -7.63 5.12 -9.36
C SER A 57 -7.90 4.90 -10.86
N PRO A 58 -8.35 3.71 -11.28
CA PRO A 58 -8.98 3.54 -12.57
C PRO A 58 -10.50 3.55 -12.34
N HIS A 59 -11.22 4.58 -12.81
CA HIS A 59 -12.66 4.42 -12.97
C HIS A 59 -13.01 4.22 -14.45
N PRO A 60 -13.47 3.03 -14.87
CA PRO A 60 -13.87 2.76 -16.26
C PRO A 60 -15.18 3.44 -16.71
N LEU A 61 -15.80 4.31 -15.90
CA LEU A 61 -17.12 4.90 -16.18
C LEU A 61 -17.26 6.39 -15.84
N ALA A 62 -16.19 7.11 -15.51
CA ALA A 62 -16.28 8.56 -15.29
C ALA A 62 -16.06 9.31 -16.62
N PRO A 63 -16.96 10.23 -17.05
CA PRO A 63 -16.63 11.15 -18.12
C PRO A 63 -15.39 11.94 -17.72
N GLN A 64 -14.35 11.82 -18.54
CA GLN A 64 -13.04 12.45 -18.35
C GLN A 64 -13.19 13.97 -18.39
N THR A 65 -13.36 14.60 -17.24
CA THR A 65 -13.28 16.07 -17.13
C THR A 65 -12.04 16.53 -16.37
N GLY A 66 -11.17 15.60 -15.95
CA GLY A 66 -9.86 15.89 -15.39
C GLY A 66 -8.91 14.72 -15.62
N THR A 67 -7.71 14.99 -16.12
CA THR A 67 -6.65 14.02 -16.43
C THR A 67 -5.94 13.47 -15.20
N GLU A 68 -6.29 13.92 -14.00
CA GLU A 68 -5.60 13.55 -12.77
C GLU A 68 -6.36 12.46 -12.00
N PRO A 69 -5.65 11.49 -11.38
CA PRO A 69 -6.29 10.46 -10.59
C PRO A 69 -7.09 11.07 -9.42
N ARG A 70 -8.16 10.39 -9.00
CA ARG A 70 -8.93 10.80 -7.81
C ARG A 70 -8.24 10.41 -6.51
N MET A 71 -7.53 9.29 -6.55
CA MET A 71 -6.75 8.75 -5.44
C MET A 71 -5.53 8.01 -5.98
N GLU A 72 -4.51 7.92 -5.14
CA GLU A 72 -3.32 7.10 -5.35
C GLU A 72 -3.13 6.20 -4.12
N VAL A 73 -2.85 4.92 -4.33
CA VAL A 73 -2.56 3.96 -3.27
C VAL A 73 -1.12 3.52 -3.40
N ARG A 74 -0.34 3.64 -2.33
CA ARG A 74 1.05 3.16 -2.28
C ARG A 74 1.20 2.12 -1.18
N LEU A 75 1.73 0.96 -1.51
CA LEU A 75 2.08 -0.11 -0.59
C LEU A 75 3.59 -0.19 -0.47
N LEU A 76 4.15 0.29 0.63
CA LEU A 76 5.57 0.19 0.96
C LEU A 76 5.82 -1.09 1.75
N VAL A 77 6.79 -1.90 1.31
CA VAL A 77 7.10 -3.20 1.89
C VAL A 77 8.52 -3.21 2.46
N LYS A 78 8.63 -3.59 3.73
CA LYS A 78 9.88 -3.99 4.37
C LYS A 78 9.96 -5.52 4.34
N THR A 79 11.14 -6.04 4.03
CA THR A 79 11.38 -7.48 4.07
C THR A 79 12.80 -7.76 4.52
N THR A 80 12.99 -8.89 5.20
CA THR A 80 14.32 -9.39 5.56
C THR A 80 14.99 -10.11 4.40
N ASN A 81 14.26 -10.46 3.34
CA ASN A 81 14.77 -11.23 2.22
C ASN A 81 13.98 -10.95 0.93
N LEU A 82 14.32 -9.85 0.24
CA LEU A 82 13.68 -9.45 -1.01
C LEU A 82 13.73 -10.54 -2.10
N LYS A 83 14.89 -11.20 -2.24
CA LYS A 83 15.07 -12.29 -3.22
C LYS A 83 14.04 -13.40 -3.00
N ARG A 84 13.88 -13.84 -1.75
CA ARG A 84 12.87 -14.84 -1.38
C ARG A 84 11.45 -14.32 -1.62
N LEU A 85 11.15 -13.09 -1.25
CA LEU A 85 9.82 -12.47 -1.44
C LEU A 85 9.43 -12.38 -2.93
N MET A 86 10.39 -12.11 -3.81
CA MET A 86 10.19 -12.12 -5.25
C MET A 86 9.97 -13.54 -5.77
N ARG A 87 10.91 -14.46 -5.45
CA ARG A 87 10.88 -15.82 -6.00
C ARG A 87 9.72 -16.68 -5.52
N GLN A 88 9.32 -16.56 -4.25
CA GLN A 88 8.22 -17.35 -3.67
C GLN A 88 6.86 -16.66 -3.84
N GLY A 89 6.85 -15.45 -4.41
CA GLY A 89 5.66 -14.63 -4.57
C GLY A 89 5.34 -13.78 -3.34
N PHE A 90 4.86 -12.58 -3.61
CA PHE A 90 4.34 -11.68 -2.58
C PHE A 90 2.82 -11.80 -2.57
N PHE A 91 2.27 -12.51 -1.58
CA PHE A 91 0.85 -12.76 -1.44
C PHE A 91 0.31 -12.08 -0.19
N TRP A 92 -0.79 -11.34 -0.36
CA TRP A 92 -1.56 -10.80 0.75
C TRP A 92 -3.04 -10.79 0.39
N THR A 93 -3.86 -10.87 1.43
CA THR A 93 -5.32 -10.80 1.41
C THR A 93 -5.79 -9.85 2.52
N THR A 94 -7.10 -9.68 2.69
CA THR A 94 -7.66 -8.91 3.82
C THR A 94 -7.27 -9.48 5.18
N ALA A 95 -6.95 -10.78 5.29
CA ALA A 95 -6.50 -11.39 6.53
C ALA A 95 -5.14 -10.87 7.01
N ASN A 96 -4.33 -10.28 6.12
CA ASN A 96 -3.03 -9.71 6.47
C ASN A 96 -3.14 -8.35 7.17
N PHE A 97 -4.30 -7.69 7.14
CA PHE A 97 -4.47 -6.31 7.60
C PHE A 97 -4.79 -6.22 9.10
N ASP A 98 -4.21 -5.22 9.75
CA ASP A 98 -4.66 -4.73 11.05
C ASP A 98 -5.52 -3.47 10.87
N PHE A 99 -6.82 -3.68 10.69
CA PHE A 99 -7.77 -2.58 10.55
C PHE A 99 -7.89 -1.73 11.83
N ARG A 100 -7.51 -2.24 13.01
CA ARG A 100 -7.57 -1.47 14.27
C ARG A 100 -6.44 -0.46 14.37
N ALA A 101 -5.32 -0.70 13.69
CA ALA A 101 -4.20 0.23 13.60
C ALA A 101 -4.36 1.28 12.48
N THR A 102 -5.49 1.26 11.75
CA THR A 102 -5.75 2.21 10.66
C THR A 102 -5.96 3.62 11.20
N TYR A 103 -5.37 4.62 10.53
CA TYR A 103 -5.60 6.03 10.85
C TYR A 103 -5.66 6.90 9.61
N THR A 104 -6.32 8.05 9.74
CA THR A 104 -6.37 9.10 8.72
C THR A 104 -5.58 10.31 9.20
N GLN A 105 -4.90 11.01 8.29
CA GLN A 105 -4.23 12.27 8.60
C GLN A 105 -4.46 13.28 7.46
N ALA A 106 -4.53 14.56 7.81
CA ALA A 106 -4.38 15.64 6.85
C ALA A 106 -2.90 15.77 6.47
N LEU A 107 -2.63 16.07 5.21
CA LEU A 107 -1.29 16.32 4.69
C LEU A 107 -0.98 17.81 4.79
N ASP A 108 0.12 18.13 5.47
CA ASP A 108 0.64 19.50 5.52
C ASP A 108 1.62 19.69 4.36
N HIS A 109 1.20 20.41 3.33
CA HIS A 109 2.01 20.67 2.14
C HIS A 109 3.36 21.36 2.42
N HIS A 110 3.54 21.96 3.59
CA HIS A 110 4.82 22.55 4.00
C HIS A 110 5.81 21.52 4.56
N ARG A 111 5.34 20.32 4.92
CA ARG A 111 6.15 19.25 5.54
C ARG A 111 6.25 18.00 4.68
N GLU A 112 5.32 17.83 3.75
CA GLU A 112 5.27 16.66 2.88
C GLU A 112 6.20 16.81 1.66
N PRO A 113 6.65 15.69 1.06
CA PRO A 113 7.38 15.71 -0.21
C PRO A 113 6.66 16.55 -1.26
N SER A 114 7.41 17.37 -2.00
CA SER A 114 6.89 18.30 -3.02
C SER A 114 5.96 17.62 -4.04
N MET A 115 6.18 16.34 -4.33
CA MET A 115 5.36 15.54 -5.22
C MET A 115 3.89 15.40 -4.74
N PHE A 116 3.65 15.24 -3.44
CA PHE A 116 2.27 15.14 -2.93
C PHE A 116 1.54 16.48 -2.98
N ALA A 117 2.27 17.57 -2.77
CA ALA A 117 1.74 18.91 -2.97
C ALA A 117 1.42 19.19 -4.45
N GLN A 118 2.27 18.74 -5.37
CA GLN A 118 2.03 18.87 -6.82
C GLN A 118 0.76 18.12 -7.27
N MET A 119 0.48 16.94 -6.70
CA MET A 119 -0.73 16.17 -7.01
C MET A 119 -1.99 16.70 -6.28
N GLY A 120 -1.84 17.68 -5.38
CA GLY A 120 -2.94 18.24 -4.60
C GLY A 120 -3.52 17.29 -3.56
N TRP A 121 -2.77 16.28 -3.12
CA TRP A 121 -3.23 15.36 -2.06
C TRP A 121 -3.28 16.07 -0.71
N THR A 122 -4.46 16.14 -0.11
CA THR A 122 -4.71 16.87 1.14
C THR A 122 -4.91 15.95 2.33
N CYS A 123 -5.17 14.66 2.09
CA CYS A 123 -5.41 13.68 3.14
C CYS A 123 -4.90 12.30 2.75
N THR A 124 -4.58 11.50 3.78
CA THR A 124 -4.22 10.10 3.59
C THR A 124 -4.78 9.19 4.68
N ARG A 125 -5.12 7.96 4.28
CA ARG A 125 -5.52 6.86 5.17
C ARG A 125 -4.46 5.78 5.11
N ASN A 126 -3.97 5.37 6.26
CA ASN A 126 -2.88 4.43 6.40
C ASN A 126 -3.38 3.11 6.98
N PHE A 127 -3.01 2.01 6.33
CA PHE A 127 -3.25 0.65 6.78
C PHE A 127 -1.91 -0.06 7.01
N PHE A 128 -1.94 -1.04 7.89
CA PHE A 128 -0.79 -1.90 8.19
C PHE A 128 -1.14 -3.34 7.90
N LEU A 129 -0.18 -4.06 7.34
CA LEU A 129 -0.32 -5.48 7.04
C LEU A 129 1.01 -6.19 7.17
N SER A 130 0.98 -7.49 7.46
CA SER A 130 2.19 -8.29 7.58
C SER A 130 1.98 -9.73 7.13
N ASP A 131 3.09 -10.43 6.98
CA ASP A 131 3.10 -11.88 6.88
C ASP A 131 2.43 -12.51 8.12
N LEU A 132 1.65 -13.58 7.90
CA LEU A 132 0.91 -14.31 8.93
C LEU A 132 1.64 -15.57 9.41
N GLY A 133 2.77 -15.91 8.77
CA GLY A 133 3.62 -17.02 9.16
C GLY A 133 4.23 -16.84 10.55
N ASP A 134 4.61 -17.94 11.19
CA ASP A 134 5.20 -17.91 12.54
C ASP A 134 6.56 -17.18 12.58
N ASN A 135 7.24 -17.12 11.43
CA ASN A 135 8.46 -16.35 11.20
C ASN A 135 8.22 -15.36 10.04
N PRO A 136 7.59 -14.20 10.30
CA PRO A 136 7.18 -13.27 9.25
C PRO A 136 8.39 -12.69 8.52
N VAL A 137 8.37 -12.75 7.19
CA VAL A 137 9.50 -12.28 6.35
C VAL A 137 9.25 -10.91 5.71
N TRP A 138 8.06 -10.34 5.91
CA TRP A 138 7.71 -9.00 5.46
C TRP A 138 6.65 -8.31 6.34
N THR A 139 6.68 -6.99 6.33
CA THR A 139 5.60 -6.10 6.79
C THR A 139 5.42 -4.98 5.78
N ALA A 140 4.22 -4.41 5.71
CA ALA A 140 3.94 -3.34 4.77
C ALA A 140 3.00 -2.27 5.35
N LYS A 141 3.15 -1.06 4.81
CA LYS A 141 2.28 0.09 5.06
C LYS A 141 1.62 0.48 3.76
N MET A 142 0.29 0.50 3.76
CA MET A 142 -0.50 0.99 2.63
C MET A 142 -1.01 2.38 2.95
N SER A 143 -0.68 3.35 2.11
CA SER A 143 -1.14 4.73 2.21
C SER A 143 -2.01 5.05 1.01
N VAL A 144 -3.25 5.46 1.28
CA VAL A 144 -4.21 5.94 0.28
C VAL A 144 -4.20 7.44 0.36
N TYR A 145 -3.92 8.12 -0.75
CA TYR A 145 -3.86 9.57 -0.87
C TYR A 145 -5.07 10.06 -1.65
N ALA A 146 -5.68 11.16 -1.21
CA ALA A 146 -6.81 11.79 -1.89
C ALA A 146 -6.83 13.31 -1.65
N ARG A 147 -7.60 14.03 -2.49
CA ARG A 147 -7.83 15.48 -2.35
C ARG A 147 -8.91 15.83 -1.34
N ASP A 148 -9.73 14.85 -0.97
CA ASP A 148 -10.86 15.03 -0.08
C ASP A 148 -11.18 13.75 0.69
N ARG A 149 -11.86 13.92 1.82
CA ARG A 149 -12.19 12.83 2.74
C ARG A 149 -13.27 11.90 2.20
N VAL A 150 -14.17 12.37 1.33
CA VAL A 150 -15.23 11.52 0.75
C VAL A 150 -14.62 10.46 -0.15
N THR A 151 -13.69 10.86 -1.01
CA THR A 151 -12.90 9.94 -1.84
C THR A 151 -12.13 8.94 -0.96
N LEU A 152 -11.46 9.43 0.08
CA LEU A 152 -10.70 8.58 1.00
C LEU A 152 -11.58 7.56 1.76
N ASP A 153 -12.78 7.98 2.16
CA ASP A 153 -13.73 7.16 2.90
C ASP A 153 -14.39 6.10 2.02
N SER A 154 -14.52 6.36 0.72
CA SER A 154 -15.05 5.40 -0.26
C SER A 154 -14.10 4.25 -0.60
N PHE A 155 -12.81 4.35 -0.28
CA PHE A 155 -11.83 3.34 -0.63
C PHE A 155 -12.01 2.05 0.19
N ALA A 156 -12.08 0.90 -0.51
CA ALA A 156 -11.96 -0.41 0.09
C ALA A 156 -10.70 -1.14 -0.41
N VAL A 157 -9.94 -1.77 0.50
CA VAL A 157 -8.75 -2.56 0.15
C VAL A 157 -9.07 -3.70 -0.82
N THR A 158 -10.31 -4.18 -0.81
CA THR A 158 -10.82 -5.22 -1.71
C THR A 158 -11.00 -4.75 -3.14
N ASP A 159 -10.90 -3.44 -3.42
CA ASP A 159 -11.01 -2.89 -4.78
C ASP A 159 -9.68 -2.96 -5.53
N LEU A 160 -8.58 -3.17 -4.79
CA LEU A 160 -7.27 -3.36 -5.38
C LEU A 160 -7.22 -4.66 -6.20
N ARG A 161 -6.70 -4.53 -7.42
CA ARG A 161 -6.48 -5.64 -8.35
C ARG A 161 -5.13 -5.46 -8.98
N ARG A 162 -4.42 -6.57 -9.25
CA ARG A 162 -3.13 -6.55 -9.95
C ARG A 162 -3.22 -5.83 -11.30
N LYS A 163 -4.29 -6.08 -12.06
CA LYS A 163 -4.55 -5.44 -13.36
C LYS A 163 -4.75 -3.91 -13.32
N ASN A 164 -4.99 -3.35 -12.13
CA ASN A 164 -5.20 -1.92 -11.93
C ASN A 164 -3.96 -1.25 -11.30
N MET A 165 -2.85 -1.98 -11.16
CA MET A 165 -1.59 -1.45 -10.63
C MET A 165 -0.95 -0.53 -11.66
N SER A 166 -0.53 0.66 -11.26
CA SER A 166 0.10 1.62 -12.17
C SER A 166 1.60 1.38 -12.29
N TRP A 167 2.27 1.07 -11.18
CA TRP A 167 3.69 0.73 -11.20
C TRP A 167 4.13 -0.06 -9.96
N ALA A 168 5.28 -0.72 -10.06
CA ALA A 168 5.95 -1.39 -8.96
C ALA A 168 7.47 -1.25 -9.10
N ARG A 169 8.17 -1.18 -7.96
CA ARG A 169 9.64 -1.06 -7.92
C ARG A 169 10.18 -1.84 -6.73
N ALA A 170 11.34 -2.47 -6.89
CA ALA A 170 12.10 -3.01 -5.78
C ALA A 170 13.56 -2.58 -5.88
N TRP A 171 14.18 -2.36 -4.73
CA TRP A 171 15.54 -1.85 -4.63
C TRP A 171 16.24 -2.46 -3.42
N ALA A 172 17.57 -2.45 -3.48
CA ALA A 172 18.42 -2.70 -2.34
C ALA A 172 19.18 -1.43 -1.97
N LYS A 173 19.42 -1.25 -0.69
CA LYS A 173 20.37 -0.27 -0.18
C LYS A 173 21.49 -1.03 0.48
N ASP A 174 22.72 -0.80 0.03
CA ASP A 174 23.89 -1.26 0.76
C ASP A 174 23.95 -0.48 2.07
N GLY A 175 24.01 -1.18 3.21
CA GLY A 175 24.00 -0.57 4.54
C GLY A 175 25.15 0.41 4.81
N THR A 176 26.15 0.47 3.92
CA THR A 176 27.30 1.37 4.00
C THR A 176 27.23 2.58 3.06
N SER A 177 26.36 2.57 2.05
CA SER A 177 26.30 3.58 1.00
C SER A 177 24.97 4.33 0.98
N SER A 178 25.00 5.59 0.54
CA SER A 178 23.78 6.32 0.17
C SER A 178 23.18 5.84 -1.15
N TYR A 179 23.93 5.04 -1.91
CA TYR A 179 23.48 4.48 -3.19
C TYR A 179 22.36 3.47 -2.99
N VAL A 180 21.32 3.60 -3.82
CA VAL A 180 20.18 2.69 -3.90
C VAL A 180 20.28 1.98 -5.25
N GLU A 181 20.44 0.66 -5.20
CA GLU A 181 20.47 -0.19 -6.39
C GLU A 181 19.05 -0.57 -6.78
N ASP A 182 18.63 -0.19 -7.98
CA ASP A 182 17.36 -0.62 -8.52
C ASP A 182 17.44 -2.06 -9.05
N LEU A 183 16.62 -2.92 -8.45
CA LEU A 183 16.62 -4.35 -8.74
C LEU A 183 15.43 -4.77 -9.59
N TYR A 184 14.32 -4.04 -9.49
CA TYR A 184 13.09 -4.33 -10.21
C TYR A 184 12.35 -3.03 -10.50
N LYS A 185 11.79 -2.94 -11.71
CA LYS A 185 10.87 -1.87 -12.08
C LYS A 185 9.82 -2.42 -13.03
N TRP A 186 8.59 -1.97 -12.87
CA TRP A 186 7.51 -2.19 -13.81
C TRP A 186 6.55 -0.99 -13.79
N VAL A 187 6.05 -0.61 -14.97
CA VAL A 187 5.09 0.48 -15.17
C VAL A 187 4.06 0.02 -16.20
N CYS A 188 2.76 0.17 -15.90
CA CYS A 188 1.64 -0.42 -16.66
C CYS A 188 1.64 -0.09 -18.16
N ASP A 189 2.11 1.11 -18.54
CA ASP A 189 2.04 1.62 -19.91
C ASP A 189 3.43 1.93 -20.52
N SER A 190 4.50 1.38 -19.94
CA SER A 190 5.87 1.59 -20.45
C SER A 190 6.62 0.26 -20.47
N PRO A 191 6.31 -0.63 -21.43
CA PRO A 191 6.91 -1.95 -21.54
C PRO A 191 8.43 -1.89 -21.76
N GLU A 192 8.93 -0.82 -22.38
CA GLU A 192 10.36 -0.56 -22.56
C GLU A 192 11.12 -0.24 -21.25
N SER A 193 10.40 0.01 -20.15
CA SER A 193 10.99 0.48 -18.88
C SER A 193 10.93 -0.55 -17.74
N PHE A 194 10.41 -1.77 -17.98
CA PHE A 194 10.42 -2.81 -16.96
C PHE A 194 11.71 -3.64 -17.00
N TYR A 195 12.16 -4.08 -15.83
CA TYR A 195 13.31 -4.97 -15.68
C TYR A 195 13.28 -5.69 -14.34
N ASN A 196 14.01 -6.79 -14.26
CA ASN A 196 14.24 -7.56 -13.05
C ASN A 196 15.70 -8.04 -13.06
N ASN A 197 16.56 -7.32 -12.35
CA ASN A 197 18.00 -7.59 -12.29
C ASN A 197 18.35 -8.79 -11.38
N ILE A 198 17.38 -9.33 -10.64
CA ILE A 198 17.60 -10.50 -9.77
C ILE A 198 17.35 -11.80 -10.53
N TYR A 199 16.23 -11.86 -11.27
CA TYR A 199 15.75 -13.11 -11.89
C TYR A 199 15.52 -13.02 -13.40
N GLY A 200 15.81 -11.89 -14.04
CA GLY A 200 15.55 -11.69 -15.46
C GLY A 200 14.07 -11.89 -15.77
N ASN A 201 13.78 -12.75 -16.76
CA ASN A 201 12.41 -13.01 -17.21
C ASN A 201 11.72 -14.17 -16.47
N LEU A 202 12.28 -14.67 -15.36
CA LEU A 202 11.61 -15.69 -14.56
C LEU A 202 10.25 -15.16 -14.07
N PRO A 203 9.13 -15.87 -14.34
CA PRO A 203 7.83 -15.54 -13.80
C PRO A 203 7.85 -15.38 -12.29
N LEU A 204 7.26 -14.29 -11.80
CA LEU A 204 7.08 -14.04 -10.37
C LEU A 204 5.62 -14.24 -9.98
N ASP A 205 5.42 -14.75 -8.77
CA ASP A 205 4.08 -15.07 -8.26
C ASP A 205 3.45 -13.93 -7.43
N GLY A 206 2.15 -14.07 -7.16
CA GLY A 206 1.42 -13.11 -6.33
C GLY A 206 1.28 -11.72 -6.96
N TRP A 207 1.47 -10.69 -6.15
CA TRP A 207 1.22 -9.28 -6.49
C TRP A 207 2.31 -8.61 -7.32
N TRP A 208 3.46 -9.24 -7.56
CA TRP A 208 4.41 -8.75 -8.57
C TRP A 208 3.70 -8.65 -9.91
N PRO A 209 3.77 -7.54 -10.67
CA PRO A 209 3.00 -7.41 -11.91
C PRO A 209 3.67 -8.08 -13.11
N TRP A 210 5.00 -8.23 -13.09
CA TRP A 210 5.82 -8.80 -14.16
C TRP A 210 7.10 -9.42 -13.58
N PRO A 211 7.81 -10.32 -14.28
CA PRO A 211 7.30 -11.17 -15.35
C PRO A 211 6.18 -12.09 -14.83
N LYS A 212 5.27 -12.49 -15.72
CA LYS A 212 4.21 -13.46 -15.42
C LYS A 212 4.34 -14.65 -16.35
N ALA A 213 3.90 -15.81 -15.87
CA ALA A 213 3.66 -16.94 -16.75
C ALA A 213 2.52 -16.50 -17.68
N ASP A 214 2.69 -16.70 -18.98
CA ASP A 214 1.60 -16.49 -19.91
C ASP A 214 0.50 -17.49 -19.54
N ASP A 215 -0.67 -16.97 -19.14
CA ASP A 215 -1.82 -17.80 -18.77
C ASP A 215 -2.28 -18.68 -19.96
N ASP A 216 -1.82 -18.40 -21.19
CA ASP A 216 -2.15 -19.10 -22.44
C ASP A 216 -1.27 -20.32 -22.77
N ASP A 217 -0.06 -20.45 -22.21
CA ASP A 217 0.82 -21.59 -22.52
C ASP A 217 0.40 -22.89 -21.82
N MET A 218 -0.34 -22.80 -20.70
CA MET A 218 -0.87 -23.97 -20.00
C MET A 218 -2.16 -24.52 -20.61
N LEU A 219 -2.94 -23.69 -21.32
CA LEU A 219 -4.13 -24.16 -22.05
C LEU A 219 -3.77 -24.91 -23.34
N HIS A 220 -2.59 -24.64 -23.93
CA HIS A 220 -2.11 -25.35 -25.11
C HIS A 220 -1.47 -26.71 -24.81
N LEU A 221 -0.92 -26.92 -23.61
CA LEU A 221 -0.35 -28.23 -23.22
C LEU A 221 -1.44 -29.24 -22.82
N ASP A 222 -2.47 -28.82 -22.08
CA ASP A 222 -3.60 -29.71 -21.72
C ASP A 222 -4.45 -30.09 -22.94
N ALA A 223 -4.52 -29.22 -23.97
CA ALA A 223 -5.23 -29.53 -25.22
C ALA A 223 -4.46 -30.53 -26.11
N MET A 224 -3.13 -30.59 -26.02
CA MET A 224 -2.33 -31.55 -26.80
C MET A 224 -2.32 -32.97 -26.20
N GLU A 225 -2.53 -33.11 -24.89
CA GLU A 225 -2.59 -34.44 -24.26
C GLU A 225 -3.90 -35.19 -24.62
N TYR A 226 -5.01 -34.47 -24.87
CA TYR A 226 -6.29 -35.06 -25.30
C TYR A 226 -6.35 -35.49 -26.78
N GLU A 227 -5.56 -34.89 -27.67
CA GLU A 227 -5.53 -35.30 -29.09
C GLU A 227 -4.67 -36.56 -29.34
N LEU A 228 -3.75 -36.89 -28.42
CA LEU A 228 -2.93 -38.09 -28.51
C LEU A 228 -3.59 -39.35 -27.92
N GLU A 229 -4.48 -39.21 -26.94
CA GLU A 229 -5.22 -40.35 -26.35
C GLU A 229 -6.49 -40.74 -27.14
N SER A 230 -6.96 -39.90 -28.05
CA SER A 230 -8.13 -40.18 -28.91
C SER A 230 -7.80 -40.92 -30.21
N SER A 231 -6.52 -41.26 -30.43
CA SER A 231 -6.01 -41.88 -31.65
C SER A 231 -5.45 -43.31 -31.47
N THR A 232 -5.74 -44.00 -30.36
CA THR A 232 -5.38 -45.42 -30.15
C THR A 232 -6.57 -46.34 -30.05
#